data_AF-F6B7I7-F1
#
_entry.id   AF-F6B7I7-F1
#
_cell.length_a   1.000
_cell.length_b   1.000
_cell.length_c   1.000
_cell.angle_alpha   90.00
_cell.angle_beta   90.00
_cell.angle_gamma   90.00
#
_symmetry.space_group_name_H-M   'P 1'
#
loop_
_entity.id
_entity.type
_entity.pdbx_description
1 polymer ?
#
loop_
_entity_poly.entity_id
_entity_poly.type
_entity_poly.pdbx_seq_one_letter_code
_entity_poly.pdbx_strand_id
1 'polypeptide(L)'
;MISVRQADLSVIKQQKDAGGMIRAHEAGTGPSYYSRVRAAVGEALRSAESRGLKSLLLPVVDSKRQDINPDMLAKIMVSEVRRHLTVSSGLTEVNFLLEDAAEVQAFANIINRTKIVCLGDSITYGYPDGPQFSWVAVLTKATGREFINRGVNGETTGQMLDRFAQDVLPEQPAYLILLGGANDGWQGVPLDEVQSNITQITEQALANGICPLLGLPTPLNIDQLLVHFAGTRQEAIAYEHRLNDIRSWVSQFAAQRGLLTLDFYTPLLSTDHMVGDANLLLDGGHPTHLGYRLLGEALVKQLTGKLHWSGY
;
A
#
# COMPACT_ATOMS: atom_id res chain seq x y z
N MET A 1 4.65 13.86 -7.59
CA MET A 1 5.53 13.68 -8.76
C MET A 1 6.89 13.21 -8.29
N ILE A 2 7.50 12.27 -9.00
CA ILE A 2 8.84 11.75 -8.69
C ILE A 2 9.66 11.82 -9.98
N SER A 3 10.89 12.29 -9.94
CA SER A 3 11.76 12.32 -11.12
C SER A 3 13.18 11.90 -10.77
N VAL A 4 13.98 11.64 -11.80
CA VAL A 4 15.40 11.32 -11.67
C VAL A 4 16.19 12.14 -12.68
N ARG A 5 17.31 12.74 -12.26
CA ARG A 5 18.19 13.52 -13.13
C ARG A 5 19.65 13.17 -12.88
N GLN A 6 20.42 13.15 -13.96
CA GLN A 6 21.87 13.09 -13.86
C GLN A 6 22.42 14.48 -13.54
N ALA A 7 23.32 14.58 -12.56
CA ALA A 7 23.94 15.85 -12.16
C ALA A 7 25.35 15.63 -11.61
N ASP A 8 26.22 16.63 -11.75
CA ASP A 8 27.51 16.68 -11.06
C ASP A 8 27.29 17.07 -9.59
N LEU A 9 27.60 16.17 -8.66
CA LEU A 9 27.40 16.38 -7.22
C LEU A 9 28.72 16.75 -6.50
N SER A 10 29.80 17.05 -7.22
CA SER A 10 31.11 17.41 -6.67
C SER A 10 31.05 18.59 -5.68
N VAL A 11 30.24 19.61 -5.99
CA VAL A 11 30.03 20.78 -5.14
C VAL A 11 29.31 20.42 -3.83
N ILE A 12 28.33 19.51 -3.87
CA ILE A 12 27.57 19.07 -2.69
C ILE A 12 28.47 18.22 -1.78
N LYS A 13 29.33 17.37 -2.34
CA LYS A 13 30.27 16.53 -1.59
C LYS A 13 31.32 17.35 -0.80
N GLN A 14 31.65 18.54 -1.27
CA GLN A 14 32.63 19.43 -0.61
C GLN A 14 32.04 20.20 0.58
N GLN A 15 30.71 20.33 0.67
CA GLN A 15 30.04 20.98 1.79
C GLN A 15 29.89 20.01 2.97
N LYS A 16 30.88 19.98 3.86
CA LYS A 16 30.85 19.10 5.04
C LYS A 16 29.82 19.50 6.12
N ASP A 17 29.39 20.76 6.17
CA ASP A 17 28.54 21.33 7.25
C ASP A 17 27.45 22.29 6.74
N ALA A 18 26.79 21.98 5.61
CA ALA A 18 25.57 22.71 5.27
C ALA A 18 24.42 22.17 6.14
N GLY A 19 23.76 23.04 6.93
CA GLY A 19 22.68 22.72 7.90
C GLY A 19 21.38 22.10 7.33
N GLY A 20 21.47 21.42 6.18
CA GLY A 20 20.40 20.68 5.52
C GLY A 20 20.79 19.28 5.02
N MET A 21 22.02 18.79 5.27
CA MET A 21 22.41 17.42 4.91
C MET A 21 22.01 16.42 6.01
N ILE A 22 21.20 15.41 5.66
CA ILE A 22 20.90 14.27 6.52
C ILE A 22 21.68 13.07 5.99
N ARG A 23 22.61 12.55 6.79
CA ARG A 23 23.47 11.43 6.37
C ARG A 23 22.89 10.10 6.81
N ALA A 24 22.94 9.11 5.92
CA ALA A 24 22.41 7.77 6.22
C ALA A 24 23.05 7.10 7.44
N HIS A 25 24.31 7.36 7.75
CA HIS A 25 24.96 6.80 8.94
C HIS A 25 24.61 7.53 10.25
N GLU A 26 24.03 8.73 10.16
CA GLU A 26 23.60 9.56 11.30
C GLU A 26 22.08 9.38 11.57
N ALA A 27 21.30 9.05 10.54
CA ALA A 27 19.84 9.00 10.57
C ALA A 27 19.22 7.68 11.08
N GLY A 28 20.01 6.67 11.45
CA GLY A 28 19.44 5.42 11.95
C GLY A 28 20.42 4.41 12.55
N THR A 29 19.93 3.66 13.56
CA THR A 29 20.61 2.53 14.22
C THR A 29 20.29 1.17 13.59
N GLY A 30 19.64 1.17 12.42
CA GLY A 30 19.17 -0.04 11.75
C GLY A 30 20.29 -1.03 11.38
N PRO A 31 20.01 -2.35 11.42
CA PRO A 31 21.03 -3.38 11.32
C PRO A 31 21.70 -3.47 9.94
N SER A 32 21.03 -3.03 8.87
CA SER A 32 21.56 -3.05 7.49
C SER A 32 21.76 -1.65 6.91
N TYR A 33 22.70 -1.51 5.96
CA TYR A 33 22.91 -0.27 5.20
C TYR A 33 21.60 0.28 4.61
N TYR A 34 20.83 -0.60 3.97
CA TYR A 34 19.55 -0.28 3.34
C TYR A 34 18.47 0.21 4.31
N SER A 35 18.43 -0.32 5.54
CA SER A 35 17.52 0.17 6.58
C SER A 35 17.85 1.60 7.00
N ARG A 36 19.14 1.93 7.07
CA ARG A 36 19.63 3.28 7.38
C ARG A 36 19.35 4.27 6.25
N VAL A 37 19.48 3.83 4.99
CA VAL A 37 19.07 4.65 3.83
C VAL A 37 17.58 5.00 3.91
N ARG A 38 16.71 4.01 4.17
CA ARG A 38 15.26 4.27 4.31
C ARG A 38 14.98 5.30 5.40
N ALA A 39 15.60 5.15 6.57
CA ALA A 39 15.44 6.08 7.67
C ALA A 39 15.84 7.51 7.30
N ALA A 40 16.99 7.68 6.62
CA ALA A 40 17.48 8.98 6.16
C ALA A 40 16.57 9.65 5.13
N VAL A 41 16.08 8.88 4.14
CA VAL A 41 15.11 9.37 3.16
C VAL A 41 13.82 9.80 3.86
N GLY A 42 13.30 8.97 4.78
CA GLY A 42 12.11 9.30 5.55
C GLY A 42 12.28 10.57 6.39
N GLU A 43 13.45 10.78 7.00
CA GLU A 43 13.75 11.98 7.77
C GLU A 43 13.84 13.22 6.89
N ALA A 44 14.50 13.13 5.73
CA ALA A 44 14.57 14.22 4.76
C ALA A 44 13.19 14.65 4.27
N LEU A 45 12.32 13.68 3.98
CA LEU A 45 10.94 13.95 3.55
C LEU A 45 10.12 14.63 4.66
N ARG A 46 10.16 14.11 5.89
CA ARG A 46 9.48 14.72 7.05
C ARG A 46 10.00 16.12 7.35
N SER A 47 11.32 16.32 7.27
CA SER A 47 11.96 17.62 7.47
C SER A 47 11.49 18.62 6.41
N ALA A 48 11.47 18.21 5.13
CA ALA A 48 10.97 19.04 4.05
C ALA A 48 9.50 19.45 4.26
N GLU A 49 8.63 18.52 4.65
CA GLU A 49 7.22 18.80 4.92
C GLU A 49 7.03 19.73 6.13
N SER A 50 7.77 19.52 7.21
CA SER A 50 7.74 20.39 8.40
C SER A 50 8.17 21.83 8.11
N ARG A 51 8.99 22.04 7.08
CA ARG A 51 9.43 23.35 6.58
C ARG A 51 8.49 23.95 5.54
N GLY A 52 7.38 23.28 5.22
CA GLY A 52 6.39 23.74 4.23
C GLY A 52 6.87 23.66 2.78
N LEU A 53 7.91 22.86 2.49
CA LEU A 53 8.42 22.72 1.13
C LEU A 53 7.43 21.97 0.24
N LYS A 54 7.30 22.44 -1.01
CA LYS A 54 6.51 21.76 -2.05
C LYS A 54 7.33 20.77 -2.87
N SER A 55 8.63 21.01 -2.97
CA SER A 55 9.57 20.17 -3.70
C SER A 55 10.83 19.87 -2.88
N LEU A 56 11.42 18.70 -3.12
CA LEU A 56 12.67 18.26 -2.49
C LEU A 56 13.63 17.72 -3.55
N LEU A 57 14.87 18.19 -3.52
CA LEU A 57 15.99 17.58 -4.24
C LEU A 57 16.66 16.57 -3.31
N LEU A 58 16.75 15.32 -3.74
CA LEU A 58 17.41 14.24 -3.01
C LEU A 58 18.68 13.81 -3.74
N PRO A 59 19.85 14.37 -3.40
CA PRO A 59 21.11 13.91 -3.93
C PRO A 59 21.46 12.52 -3.37
N VAL A 60 21.74 11.57 -4.27
CA VAL A 60 22.20 10.22 -3.92
C VAL A 60 23.72 10.20 -4.02
N VAL A 61 24.38 10.45 -2.89
CA VAL A 61 25.85 10.50 -2.77
C VAL A 61 26.42 9.17 -2.27
N ASP A 62 27.67 8.88 -2.64
CA ASP A 62 28.43 7.69 -2.24
C ASP A 62 27.82 6.32 -2.62
N SER A 63 26.97 6.30 -3.64
CA SER A 63 26.39 5.09 -4.24
C SER A 63 27.43 4.18 -4.93
N LYS A 64 28.64 4.70 -5.23
CA LYS A 64 29.75 3.98 -5.89
C LYS A 64 30.60 3.10 -4.98
N ARG A 65 30.21 2.85 -3.72
CA ARG A 65 30.92 1.84 -2.91
C ARG A 65 30.63 0.45 -3.49
N GLN A 66 31.67 -0.38 -3.61
CA GLN A 66 31.61 -1.70 -4.26
C GLN A 66 30.55 -2.66 -3.67
N ASP A 67 30.03 -2.37 -2.49
CA ASP A 67 29.05 -3.16 -1.74
C ASP A 67 27.59 -2.71 -1.91
N ILE A 68 27.32 -1.63 -2.68
CA ILE A 68 25.96 -1.10 -2.88
C ILE A 68 25.40 -1.55 -4.23
N ASN A 69 24.19 -2.14 -4.21
CA ASN A 69 23.46 -2.50 -5.42
C ASN A 69 22.51 -1.35 -5.82
N PRO A 70 22.70 -0.71 -7.00
CA PRO A 70 21.86 0.40 -7.45
C PRO A 70 20.36 0.08 -7.55
N ASP A 71 19.99 -1.13 -7.96
CA ASP A 71 18.58 -1.55 -8.07
C ASP A 71 17.94 -1.66 -6.69
N MET A 72 18.68 -2.20 -5.71
CA MET A 72 18.19 -2.28 -4.33
C MET A 72 18.03 -0.88 -3.73
N LEU A 73 19.00 -0.01 -3.96
CA LEU A 73 18.94 1.38 -3.54
C LEU A 73 17.73 2.11 -4.13
N ALA A 74 17.52 1.98 -5.44
CA ALA A 74 16.37 2.52 -6.15
C ALA A 74 15.04 2.02 -5.57
N LYS A 75 14.90 0.70 -5.36
CA LYS A 75 13.70 0.10 -4.74
C LYS A 75 13.40 0.71 -3.38
N ILE A 76 14.39 0.84 -2.52
CA ILE A 76 14.19 1.36 -1.16
C ILE A 76 13.81 2.84 -1.19
N MET A 77 14.60 3.65 -1.89
CA MET A 77 14.41 5.10 -1.89
C MET A 77 13.10 5.50 -2.58
N VAL A 78 12.77 4.88 -3.72
CA VAL A 78 11.54 5.19 -4.45
C VAL A 78 10.30 4.72 -3.69
N SER A 79 10.31 3.52 -3.07
CA SER A 79 9.16 3.08 -2.27
C SER A 79 8.95 3.97 -1.04
N GLU A 80 10.03 4.42 -0.40
CA GLU A 80 9.95 5.36 0.73
C GLU A 80 9.36 6.72 0.33
N VAL A 81 9.79 7.26 -0.82
CA VAL A 81 9.23 8.50 -1.38
C VAL A 81 7.76 8.33 -1.73
N ARG A 82 7.38 7.27 -2.46
CA ARG A 82 5.96 6.99 -2.78
C ARG A 82 5.14 6.87 -1.51
N ARG A 83 5.62 6.12 -0.52
CA ARG A 83 4.95 5.93 0.78
C ARG A 83 4.67 7.27 1.45
N HIS A 84 5.69 8.12 1.58
CA HIS A 84 5.53 9.43 2.20
C HIS A 84 4.58 10.34 1.42
N LEU A 85 4.76 10.47 0.11
CA LEU A 85 3.92 11.33 -0.73
C LEU A 85 2.45 10.88 -0.75
N THR A 86 2.19 9.57 -0.60
CA THR A 86 0.82 9.02 -0.57
C THR A 86 0.04 9.51 0.66
N VAL A 87 0.71 9.77 1.79
CA VAL A 87 0.07 10.30 3.00
C VAL A 87 0.33 11.79 3.25
N SER A 88 1.29 12.37 2.55
CA SER A 88 1.67 13.78 2.67
C SER A 88 0.56 14.73 2.21
N SER A 89 0.56 15.94 2.80
CA SER A 89 -0.34 17.05 2.43
C SER A 89 0.41 18.26 1.88
N GLY A 90 1.72 18.35 2.13
CA GLY A 90 2.55 19.49 1.73
C GLY A 90 3.43 19.21 0.52
N LEU A 91 4.26 18.16 0.62
CA LEU A 91 5.29 17.84 -0.35
C LEU A 91 4.66 17.14 -1.56
N THR A 92 4.88 17.69 -2.76
CA THR A 92 4.25 17.18 -3.99
C THR A 92 5.26 16.71 -5.02
N GLU A 93 6.54 17.06 -4.87
CA GLU A 93 7.57 16.76 -5.85
C GLU A 93 8.88 16.31 -5.19
N VAL A 94 9.46 15.23 -5.68
CA VAL A 94 10.78 14.75 -5.25
C VAL A 94 11.62 14.44 -6.49
N ASN A 95 12.79 15.07 -6.59
CA ASN A 95 13.74 14.85 -7.68
C ASN A 95 14.99 14.15 -7.13
N PHE A 96 15.26 12.94 -7.58
CA PHE A 96 16.52 12.26 -7.29
C PHE A 96 17.64 12.80 -8.19
N LEU A 97 18.77 13.16 -7.59
CA LEU A 97 19.96 13.60 -8.33
C LEU A 97 21.06 12.55 -8.17
N LEU A 98 21.54 11.99 -9.29
CA LEU A 98 22.59 10.96 -9.32
C LEU A 98 23.70 11.35 -10.30
N GLU A 99 24.94 10.94 -10.04
CA GLU A 99 26.06 11.20 -10.96
C GLU A 99 26.18 10.13 -12.05
N ASP A 100 25.90 8.87 -11.71
CA ASP A 100 26.18 7.73 -12.55
C ASP A 100 24.99 7.34 -13.44
N ALA A 101 25.24 7.14 -14.72
CA ALA A 101 24.20 6.79 -15.68
C ALA A 101 23.52 5.45 -15.37
N ALA A 102 24.24 4.46 -14.82
CA ALA A 102 23.65 3.17 -14.46
C ALA A 102 22.69 3.31 -13.26
N GLU A 103 23.02 4.16 -12.29
CA GLU A 103 22.15 4.44 -11.16
C GLU A 103 20.92 5.26 -11.57
N VAL A 104 21.09 6.23 -12.46
CA VAL A 104 19.96 6.95 -13.09
C VAL A 104 19.02 5.96 -13.74
N GLN A 105 19.54 4.99 -14.49
CA GLN A 105 18.73 3.95 -15.12
C GLN A 105 18.03 3.05 -14.10
N ALA A 106 18.71 2.64 -13.03
CA ALA A 106 18.11 1.85 -11.96
C ALA A 106 16.93 2.57 -11.29
N PHE A 107 17.08 3.85 -10.97
CA PHE A 107 15.99 4.68 -10.44
C PHE A 107 14.86 4.87 -11.46
N ALA A 108 15.20 5.16 -12.73
CA ALA A 108 14.24 5.30 -13.82
C ALA A 108 13.35 4.04 -13.94
N ASN A 109 13.95 2.85 -13.86
CA ASN A 109 13.22 1.58 -13.93
C ASN A 109 12.15 1.44 -12.83
N ILE A 110 12.39 1.96 -11.62
CA ILE A 110 11.44 1.86 -10.51
C ILE A 110 10.40 2.98 -10.55
N ILE A 111 10.79 4.23 -10.84
CA ILE A 111 9.85 5.37 -10.88
C ILE A 111 8.87 5.26 -12.05
N ASN A 112 9.28 4.64 -13.15
CA ASN A 112 8.46 4.46 -14.36
C ASN A 112 7.47 3.28 -14.28
N ARG A 113 7.46 2.52 -13.17
CA ARG A 113 6.40 1.52 -12.93
C ARG A 113 5.04 2.20 -12.83
N THR A 114 4.05 1.69 -13.57
CA THR A 114 2.71 2.29 -13.68
C THR A 114 1.59 1.40 -13.14
N LYS A 115 1.86 0.10 -12.97
CA LYS A 115 0.88 -0.90 -12.53
C LYS A 115 0.55 -0.80 -11.04
N ILE A 116 -0.68 -1.17 -10.70
CA ILE A 116 -1.14 -1.39 -9.33
C ILE A 116 -1.63 -2.84 -9.24
N VAL A 117 -1.12 -3.62 -8.29
CA VAL A 117 -1.65 -4.97 -8.03
C VAL A 117 -2.63 -4.89 -6.85
N CYS A 118 -3.79 -5.53 -7.00
CA CYS A 118 -4.80 -5.70 -5.97
C CYS A 118 -4.78 -7.14 -5.48
N LEU A 119 -4.09 -7.39 -4.36
CA LEU A 119 -3.97 -8.69 -3.72
C LEU A 119 -5.07 -8.84 -2.67
N GLY A 120 -5.87 -9.91 -2.77
CA GLY A 120 -6.92 -10.13 -1.79
C GLY A 120 -7.71 -11.41 -1.99
N ASP A 121 -8.88 -11.45 -1.35
CA ASP A 121 -9.77 -12.61 -1.30
C ASP A 121 -10.94 -12.54 -2.32
N SER A 122 -12.09 -13.14 -1.98
CA SER A 122 -13.33 -13.11 -2.78
C SER A 122 -13.86 -11.71 -3.07
N ILE A 123 -13.66 -10.76 -2.15
CA ILE A 123 -14.08 -9.37 -2.33
C ILE A 123 -13.21 -8.72 -3.40
N THR A 124 -11.91 -9.03 -3.43
CA THR A 124 -11.03 -8.58 -4.51
C THR A 124 -11.34 -9.29 -5.82
N TYR A 125 -11.61 -10.59 -5.79
CA TYR A 125 -11.97 -11.37 -6.98
C TYR A 125 -13.22 -10.83 -7.69
N GLY A 126 -14.19 -10.28 -6.94
CA GLY A 126 -15.49 -9.89 -7.49
C GLY A 126 -16.52 -11.02 -7.39
N TYR A 127 -16.47 -11.81 -6.30
CA TYR A 127 -17.42 -12.89 -6.05
C TYR A 127 -18.86 -12.36 -6.08
N PRO A 128 -19.83 -13.09 -6.68
CA PRO A 128 -19.67 -14.44 -7.24
C PRO A 128 -19.23 -14.48 -8.71
N ASP A 129 -19.39 -13.38 -9.45
CA ASP A 129 -19.38 -13.41 -10.91
C ASP A 129 -18.00 -13.17 -11.56
N GLY A 130 -17.06 -12.64 -10.80
CA GLY A 130 -15.65 -12.53 -11.17
C GLY A 130 -15.13 -11.11 -11.43
N PRO A 131 -13.87 -10.99 -11.90
CA PRO A 131 -13.10 -9.76 -11.88
C PRO A 131 -13.73 -8.57 -12.61
N GLN A 132 -14.53 -8.81 -13.65
CA GLN A 132 -15.23 -7.79 -14.42
C GLN A 132 -16.29 -7.02 -13.61
N PHE A 133 -16.78 -7.61 -12.51
CA PHE A 133 -17.74 -6.97 -11.59
C PHE A 133 -17.08 -6.46 -10.31
N SER A 134 -15.78 -6.72 -10.11
CA SER A 134 -15.04 -6.30 -8.92
C SER A 134 -14.85 -4.77 -8.87
N TRP A 135 -14.58 -4.27 -7.66
CA TRP A 135 -14.15 -2.88 -7.45
C TRP A 135 -12.87 -2.53 -8.24
N VAL A 136 -12.03 -3.52 -8.56
CA VAL A 136 -10.82 -3.35 -9.37
C VAL A 136 -11.15 -2.93 -10.81
N ALA A 137 -12.20 -3.52 -11.40
CA ALA A 137 -12.67 -3.14 -12.73
C ALA A 137 -13.22 -1.70 -12.75
N VAL A 138 -13.92 -1.30 -11.67
CA VAL A 138 -14.43 0.05 -11.49
C VAL A 138 -13.28 1.06 -11.43
N LEU A 139 -12.24 0.80 -10.61
CA LEU A 139 -11.04 1.65 -10.52
C LEU A 139 -10.33 1.76 -11.87
N THR A 140 -10.14 0.64 -12.56
CA THR A 140 -9.48 0.59 -13.89
C THR A 140 -10.22 1.49 -14.87
N LYS A 141 -11.54 1.34 -14.95
CA LYS A 141 -12.39 2.13 -15.85
C LYS A 141 -12.39 3.62 -15.49
N ALA A 142 -12.52 3.95 -14.21
CA ALA A 142 -12.66 5.34 -13.77
C ALA A 142 -11.35 6.13 -13.85
N THR A 143 -10.20 5.48 -13.67
CA THR A 143 -8.90 6.14 -13.62
C THR A 143 -8.09 6.01 -14.91
N GLY A 144 -8.44 5.06 -15.78
CA GLY A 144 -7.65 4.70 -16.96
C GLY A 144 -6.30 4.05 -16.64
N ARG A 145 -6.05 3.68 -15.37
CA ARG A 145 -4.81 3.04 -14.93
C ARG A 145 -4.97 1.53 -14.89
N GLU A 146 -3.84 0.84 -15.01
CA GLU A 146 -3.78 -0.63 -14.99
C GLU A 146 -3.79 -1.14 -13.53
N PHE A 147 -4.97 -1.52 -13.04
CA PHE A 147 -5.11 -2.29 -11.81
C PHE A 147 -5.25 -3.79 -12.13
N ILE A 148 -4.42 -4.61 -11.50
CA ILE A 148 -4.34 -6.04 -11.75
C ILE A 148 -5.00 -6.78 -10.60
N ASN A 149 -6.09 -7.48 -10.90
CA ASN A 149 -6.83 -8.28 -9.93
C ASN A 149 -6.08 -9.57 -9.61
N ARG A 150 -5.66 -9.74 -8.35
CA ARG A 150 -5.09 -10.96 -7.76
C ARG A 150 -5.94 -11.43 -6.59
N GLY A 151 -7.26 -11.30 -6.72
CA GLY A 151 -8.25 -11.83 -5.78
C GLY A 151 -8.49 -13.32 -5.98
N VAL A 152 -8.55 -14.08 -4.87
CA VAL A 152 -8.87 -15.52 -4.90
C VAL A 152 -9.90 -15.82 -3.82
N ASN A 153 -10.98 -16.50 -4.22
CA ASN A 153 -12.10 -16.77 -3.31
C ASN A 153 -11.68 -17.58 -2.08
N GLY A 154 -12.12 -17.15 -0.89
CA GLY A 154 -11.94 -17.87 0.36
C GLY A 154 -10.56 -17.78 1.00
N GLU A 155 -9.60 -17.07 0.39
CA GLU A 155 -8.24 -17.02 0.92
C GLU A 155 -8.09 -16.19 2.18
N THR A 156 -7.23 -16.66 3.08
CA THR A 156 -6.75 -15.94 4.26
C THR A 156 -5.49 -15.12 3.94
N THR A 157 -5.10 -14.24 4.86
CA THR A 157 -3.85 -13.48 4.73
C THR A 157 -2.59 -14.36 4.64
N GLY A 158 -2.60 -15.56 5.24
CA GLY A 158 -1.49 -16.52 5.13
C GLY A 158 -1.32 -17.04 3.70
N GLN A 159 -2.43 -17.39 3.04
CA GLN A 159 -2.39 -17.83 1.64
C GLN A 159 -2.00 -16.70 0.68
N MET A 160 -2.42 -15.47 0.97
CA MET A 160 -1.96 -14.28 0.23
C MET A 160 -0.44 -14.08 0.37
N LEU A 161 0.11 -14.32 1.57
CA LEU A 161 1.56 -14.25 1.81
C LEU A 161 2.30 -15.31 1.00
N ASP A 162 1.82 -16.55 0.99
CA ASP A 162 2.44 -17.67 0.27
C ASP A 162 2.59 -17.40 -1.24
N ARG A 163 1.59 -16.77 -1.86
CA ARG A 163 1.61 -16.46 -3.29
C ARG A 163 2.11 -15.07 -3.64
N PHE A 164 2.48 -14.23 -2.67
CA PHE A 164 2.91 -12.85 -2.91
C PHE A 164 4.02 -12.76 -3.98
N ALA A 165 5.05 -13.60 -3.84
CA ALA A 165 6.20 -13.58 -4.73
C ALA A 165 5.81 -13.95 -6.18
N GLN A 166 4.89 -14.89 -6.35
CA GLN A 166 4.42 -15.35 -7.65
C GLN A 166 3.47 -14.35 -8.31
N ASP A 167 2.57 -13.76 -7.54
CA ASP A 167 1.44 -13.00 -8.08
C ASP A 167 1.70 -11.50 -8.22
N VAL A 168 2.61 -10.96 -7.40
CA VAL A 168 2.89 -9.52 -7.31
C VAL A 168 4.20 -9.13 -7.97
N LEU A 169 5.30 -9.85 -7.70
CA LEU A 169 6.63 -9.41 -8.13
C LEU A 169 6.83 -9.40 -9.66
N PRO A 170 6.33 -10.39 -10.43
CA PRO A 170 6.47 -10.37 -11.89
C PRO A 170 5.77 -9.19 -12.56
N GLU A 171 4.72 -8.66 -11.94
CA GLU A 171 3.99 -7.49 -12.45
C GLU A 171 4.76 -6.18 -12.29
N GLN A 172 5.82 -6.18 -11.45
CA GLN A 172 6.61 -5.00 -11.13
C GLN A 172 5.75 -3.76 -10.83
N PRO A 173 4.78 -3.84 -9.90
CA PRO A 173 3.89 -2.72 -9.66
C PRO A 173 4.60 -1.56 -8.96
N ALA A 174 4.04 -0.37 -9.11
CA ALA A 174 4.39 0.77 -8.27
C ALA A 174 3.70 0.71 -6.90
N TYR A 175 2.48 0.17 -6.88
CA TYR A 175 1.60 0.12 -5.72
C TYR A 175 0.99 -1.26 -5.53
N LEU A 176 0.78 -1.65 -4.29
CA LEU A 176 0.03 -2.84 -3.89
C LEU A 176 -1.17 -2.40 -3.05
N ILE A 177 -2.38 -2.73 -3.48
CA ILE A 177 -3.55 -2.69 -2.61
C ILE A 177 -3.71 -4.08 -2.00
N LEU A 178 -3.65 -4.18 -0.67
CA LEU A 178 -3.85 -5.42 0.07
C LEU A 178 -5.18 -5.37 0.80
N LEU A 179 -6.09 -6.29 0.48
CA LEU A 179 -7.36 -6.48 1.18
C LEU A 179 -7.52 -7.94 1.60
N GLY A 180 -7.37 -8.21 2.89
CA GLY A 180 -7.56 -9.55 3.48
C GLY A 180 -8.00 -9.44 4.94
N GLY A 181 -8.27 -10.58 5.56
CA GLY A 181 -8.75 -10.64 6.95
C GLY A 181 -10.21 -11.06 7.09
N ALA A 182 -11.03 -10.98 6.04
CA ALA A 182 -12.42 -11.43 6.09
C ALA A 182 -12.50 -12.94 6.36
N ASN A 183 -11.80 -13.74 5.54
CA ASN A 183 -11.75 -15.19 5.75
C ASN A 183 -10.98 -15.59 7.00
N ASP A 184 -9.95 -14.84 7.39
CA ASP A 184 -9.22 -15.04 8.65
C ASP A 184 -10.18 -14.91 9.84
N GLY A 185 -10.99 -13.84 9.85
CA GLY A 185 -12.04 -13.64 10.84
C GLY A 185 -13.11 -14.73 10.80
N TRP A 186 -13.52 -15.17 9.61
CA TRP A 186 -14.51 -16.24 9.47
C TRP A 186 -13.99 -17.58 10.04
N GLN A 187 -12.77 -17.95 9.67
CA GLN A 187 -12.13 -19.21 10.03
C GLN A 187 -11.57 -19.21 11.47
N GLY A 188 -11.56 -18.05 12.14
CA GLY A 188 -11.04 -17.93 13.50
C GLY A 188 -9.52 -17.98 13.58
N VAL A 189 -8.82 -17.54 12.52
CA VAL A 189 -7.36 -17.41 12.52
C VAL A 189 -6.94 -16.45 13.64
N PRO A 190 -5.92 -16.81 14.45
CA PRO A 190 -5.42 -15.94 15.51
C PRO A 190 -4.99 -14.57 14.99
N LEU A 191 -5.34 -13.51 15.72
CA LEU A 191 -5.06 -12.15 15.28
C LEU A 191 -3.56 -11.93 15.03
N ASP A 192 -2.68 -12.41 15.91
CA ASP A 192 -1.23 -12.31 15.77
C ASP A 192 -0.68 -12.95 14.48
N GLU A 193 -1.31 -14.02 14.00
CA GLU A 193 -0.99 -14.62 12.70
C GLU A 193 -1.37 -13.67 11.56
N VAL A 194 -2.59 -13.11 11.57
CA VAL A 194 -3.04 -12.11 10.58
C VAL A 194 -2.09 -10.89 10.56
N GLN A 195 -1.69 -10.42 11.75
CA GLN A 195 -0.76 -9.31 11.92
C GLN A 195 0.61 -9.63 11.30
N SER A 196 1.13 -10.83 11.57
CA SER A 196 2.40 -11.31 11.02
C SER A 196 2.35 -11.38 9.49
N ASN A 197 1.27 -11.94 8.93
CA ASN A 197 1.11 -12.11 7.50
C ASN A 197 1.08 -10.77 6.76
N ILE A 198 0.24 -9.83 7.22
CA ILE A 198 0.14 -8.48 6.63
C ILE A 198 1.46 -7.72 6.77
N THR A 199 2.15 -7.87 7.90
CA THR A 199 3.47 -7.26 8.12
C THR A 199 4.49 -7.78 7.11
N GLN A 200 4.58 -9.09 6.93
CA GLN A 200 5.51 -9.71 5.99
C GLN A 200 5.22 -9.32 4.53
N ILE A 201 3.95 -9.31 4.09
CA ILE A 201 3.57 -8.83 2.76
C ILE A 201 4.01 -7.38 2.55
N THR A 202 3.74 -6.52 3.55
CA THR A 202 4.09 -5.10 3.52
C THR A 202 5.61 -4.90 3.39
N GLU A 203 6.40 -5.65 4.17
CA GLU A 203 7.86 -5.58 4.15
C GLU A 203 8.45 -6.09 2.83
N GLN A 204 7.93 -7.20 2.29
CA GLN A 204 8.34 -7.73 0.99
C GLN A 204 8.03 -6.75 -0.15
N ALA A 205 6.88 -6.09 -0.11
CA ALA A 205 6.51 -5.06 -1.09
C ALA A 205 7.47 -3.86 -1.03
N LEU A 206 7.72 -3.31 0.16
CA LEU A 206 8.64 -2.19 0.35
C LEU A 206 10.07 -2.53 -0.07
N ALA A 207 10.54 -3.75 0.23
CA ALA A 207 11.85 -4.23 -0.20
C ALA A 207 11.97 -4.34 -1.74
N ASN A 208 10.85 -4.48 -2.45
CA ASN A 208 10.81 -4.60 -3.91
C ASN A 208 10.43 -3.31 -4.64
N GLY A 209 10.42 -2.17 -3.96
CA GLY A 209 10.12 -0.87 -4.59
C GLY A 209 8.63 -0.61 -4.80
N ILE A 210 7.78 -1.38 -4.12
CA ILE A 210 6.33 -1.32 -4.22
C ILE A 210 5.82 -0.58 -2.98
N CYS A 211 4.91 0.38 -3.15
CA CYS A 211 4.26 1.10 -2.05
C CYS A 211 2.94 0.41 -1.65
N PRO A 212 2.83 -0.18 -0.45
CA PRO A 212 1.60 -0.81 0.01
C PRO A 212 0.54 0.21 0.42
N LEU A 213 -0.73 -0.11 0.13
CA LEU A 213 -1.95 0.56 0.56
C LEU A 213 -2.81 -0.51 1.23
N LEU A 214 -3.21 -0.31 2.48
CA LEU A 214 -3.84 -1.36 3.29
C LEU A 214 -5.35 -1.16 3.38
N GLY A 215 -6.12 -2.13 2.91
CA GLY A 215 -7.57 -2.14 2.96
C GLY A 215 -8.10 -2.64 4.30
N LEU A 216 -9.08 -1.95 4.86
CA LEU A 216 -9.87 -2.43 6.00
C LEU A 216 -10.86 -3.51 5.53
N PRO A 217 -11.03 -4.64 6.22
CA PRO A 217 -12.10 -5.59 5.91
C PRO A 217 -13.49 -4.92 5.78
N THR A 218 -14.34 -5.44 4.88
CA THR A 218 -15.71 -4.95 4.64
C THR A 218 -16.63 -5.23 5.85
N PRO A 219 -17.80 -4.56 5.96
CA PRO A 219 -18.71 -4.80 7.07
C PRO A 219 -19.47 -6.12 6.90
N LEU A 220 -20.01 -6.61 8.03
CA LEU A 220 -20.91 -7.75 8.09
C LEU A 220 -22.37 -7.29 8.30
N ASN A 221 -23.30 -7.99 7.68
CA ASN A 221 -24.72 -8.00 8.09
C ASN A 221 -25.04 -9.37 8.69
N ILE A 222 -25.11 -9.44 10.02
CA ILE A 222 -25.30 -10.71 10.75
C ILE A 222 -26.65 -11.36 10.42
N ASP A 223 -27.72 -10.58 10.30
CA ASP A 223 -29.04 -11.15 10.04
C ASP A 223 -29.13 -11.76 8.64
N GLN A 224 -28.58 -11.08 7.63
CA GLN A 224 -28.46 -11.65 6.28
C GLN A 224 -27.52 -12.85 6.29
N LEU A 225 -26.37 -12.77 6.96
CA LEU A 225 -25.42 -13.88 7.06
C LEU A 225 -26.09 -15.16 7.60
N LEU A 226 -26.87 -15.06 8.67
CA LEU A 226 -27.56 -16.20 9.30
C LEU A 226 -28.69 -16.79 8.43
N VAL A 227 -29.14 -16.08 7.39
CA VAL A 227 -30.06 -16.63 6.37
C VAL A 227 -29.31 -17.49 5.36
N HIS A 228 -28.06 -17.13 5.04
CA HIS A 228 -27.29 -17.77 3.98
C HIS A 228 -26.33 -18.87 4.47
N PHE A 229 -25.87 -18.78 5.71
CA PHE A 229 -24.88 -19.69 6.28
C PHE A 229 -25.37 -20.31 7.58
N ALA A 230 -25.07 -21.60 7.78
CA ALA A 230 -25.34 -22.27 9.03
C ALA A 230 -24.45 -21.71 10.15
N GLY A 231 -25.03 -21.50 11.32
CA GLY A 231 -24.33 -21.00 12.50
C GLY A 231 -25.29 -20.37 13.50
N THR A 232 -24.75 -20.01 14.65
CA THR A 232 -25.44 -19.29 15.70
C THR A 232 -25.15 -17.80 15.61
N ARG A 233 -26.08 -16.98 16.14
CA ARG A 233 -25.84 -15.54 16.27
C ARG A 233 -24.60 -15.22 17.12
N GLN A 234 -24.27 -16.07 18.10
CA GLN A 234 -23.07 -15.90 18.92
C GLN A 234 -21.78 -16.07 18.11
N GLU A 235 -21.73 -17.04 17.19
CA GLU A 235 -20.59 -17.23 16.28
C GLU A 235 -20.45 -16.06 15.30
N ALA A 236 -21.58 -15.56 14.76
CA ALA A 236 -21.58 -14.39 13.88
C ALA A 236 -21.11 -13.11 14.59
N ILE A 237 -21.51 -12.90 15.85
CA ILE A 237 -21.00 -11.78 16.68
C ILE A 237 -19.50 -11.94 16.93
N ALA A 238 -19.03 -13.17 17.21
CA ALA A 238 -17.61 -13.43 17.39
C ALA A 238 -16.81 -13.16 16.12
N TYR A 239 -17.37 -13.46 14.94
CA TYR A 239 -16.79 -13.10 13.65
C TYR A 239 -16.68 -11.57 13.49
N GLU A 240 -17.76 -10.83 13.76
CA GLU A 240 -17.73 -9.36 13.70
C GLU A 240 -16.71 -8.76 14.67
N HIS A 241 -16.55 -9.32 15.87
CA HIS A 241 -15.50 -8.88 16.80
C HIS A 241 -14.10 -9.09 16.22
N ARG A 242 -13.82 -10.24 15.61
CA ARG A 242 -12.53 -10.49 14.94
C ARG A 242 -12.29 -9.53 13.77
N LEU A 243 -13.32 -9.22 12.97
CA LEU A 243 -13.23 -8.21 11.93
C LEU A 243 -12.90 -6.82 12.48
N ASN A 244 -13.54 -6.43 13.60
CA ASN A 244 -13.25 -5.17 14.29
C ASN A 244 -11.79 -5.12 14.78
N ASP A 245 -11.30 -6.20 15.38
CA ASP A 245 -9.91 -6.30 15.85
C ASP A 245 -8.91 -6.17 14.71
N ILE A 246 -9.16 -6.86 13.58
CA ILE A 246 -8.32 -6.76 12.37
C ILE A 246 -8.37 -5.34 11.81
N ARG A 247 -9.55 -4.72 11.65
CA ARG A 247 -9.69 -3.32 11.17
C ARG A 247 -8.92 -2.34 12.05
N SER A 248 -9.09 -2.47 13.38
CA SER A 248 -8.41 -1.63 14.35
C SER A 248 -6.89 -1.76 14.23
N TRP A 249 -6.39 -3.00 14.16
CA TRP A 249 -4.96 -3.23 14.02
C TRP A 249 -4.41 -2.73 12.68
N VAL A 250 -5.07 -3.02 11.55
CA VAL A 250 -4.60 -2.57 10.22
C VAL A 250 -4.50 -1.04 10.19
N SER A 251 -5.49 -0.34 10.74
CA SER A 251 -5.48 1.12 10.82
C SER A 251 -4.30 1.64 11.65
N GLN A 252 -4.06 1.04 12.83
CA GLN A 252 -2.94 1.42 13.70
C GLN A 252 -1.59 1.11 13.05
N PHE A 253 -1.43 -0.08 12.46
CA PHE A 253 -0.22 -0.50 11.77
C PHE A 253 0.09 0.41 10.59
N ALA A 254 -0.91 0.73 9.76
CA ALA A 254 -0.76 1.66 8.65
C ALA A 254 -0.31 3.04 9.13
N ALA A 255 -0.93 3.59 10.18
CA ALA A 255 -0.56 4.88 10.75
C ALA A 255 0.89 4.88 11.28
N GLN A 256 1.28 3.85 12.04
CA GLN A 256 2.64 3.69 12.57
C GLN A 256 3.69 3.57 11.47
N ARG A 257 3.35 2.90 10.36
CA ARG A 257 4.22 2.72 9.20
C ARG A 257 4.11 3.86 8.19
N GLY A 258 3.26 4.87 8.43
CA GLY A 258 2.96 5.94 7.48
C GLY A 258 2.51 5.42 6.11
N LEU A 259 1.60 4.44 6.10
CA LEU A 259 0.95 3.88 4.91
C LEU A 259 -0.46 4.44 4.80
N LEU A 260 -0.99 4.49 3.57
CA LEU A 260 -2.38 4.86 3.36
C LEU A 260 -3.28 3.69 3.70
N THR A 261 -4.24 3.93 4.59
CA THR A 261 -5.37 3.05 4.83
C THR A 261 -6.48 3.35 3.83
N LEU A 262 -7.00 2.31 3.19
CA LEU A 262 -8.17 2.36 2.31
C LEU A 262 -9.39 1.83 3.05
N ASP A 263 -10.44 2.63 3.09
CA ASP A 263 -11.70 2.31 3.75
C ASP A 263 -12.62 1.55 2.78
N PHE A 264 -12.66 0.22 2.93
CA PHE A 264 -13.67 -0.64 2.28
C PHE A 264 -14.87 -0.90 3.20
N TYR A 265 -14.85 -0.38 4.43
CA TYR A 265 -15.84 -0.64 5.45
C TYR A 265 -17.04 0.30 5.30
N THR A 266 -16.80 1.61 5.42
CA THR A 266 -17.86 2.63 5.44
C THR A 266 -18.72 2.68 4.17
N PRO A 267 -18.18 2.50 2.94
CA PRO A 267 -18.99 2.57 1.72
C PRO A 267 -20.09 1.50 1.61
N LEU A 268 -20.03 0.46 2.45
CA LEU A 268 -20.97 -0.66 2.45
C LEU A 268 -21.85 -0.70 3.71
N LEU A 269 -21.79 0.33 4.55
CA LEU A 269 -22.65 0.45 5.73
C LEU A 269 -24.03 0.99 5.39
N SER A 270 -25.02 0.51 6.12
CA SER A 270 -26.33 1.14 6.24
C SER A 270 -26.22 2.46 6.99
N THR A 271 -27.00 3.46 6.57
CA THR A 271 -27.03 4.79 7.20
C THR A 271 -27.62 4.79 8.60
N ASP A 272 -28.46 3.80 8.91
CA ASP A 272 -29.35 3.85 10.07
C ASP A 272 -28.83 3.03 11.26
N HIS A 273 -28.00 2.02 11.00
CA HIS A 273 -27.63 1.00 12.00
C HIS A 273 -26.13 0.73 12.09
N MET A 274 -25.30 1.37 11.25
CA MET A 274 -23.84 1.15 11.22
C MET A 274 -23.43 -0.32 11.07
N VAL A 275 -24.30 -1.15 10.48
CA VAL A 275 -24.05 -2.53 10.03
C VAL A 275 -24.00 -2.57 8.50
N GLY A 276 -23.49 -3.66 7.93
CA GLY A 276 -23.49 -3.84 6.47
C GLY A 276 -24.90 -3.67 5.87
N ASP A 277 -25.02 -2.88 4.80
CA ASP A 277 -26.31 -2.67 4.13
C ASP A 277 -26.73 -3.92 3.36
N ALA A 278 -27.88 -4.51 3.72
CA ALA A 278 -28.41 -5.71 3.09
C ALA A 278 -28.73 -5.54 1.59
N ASN A 279 -28.87 -4.31 1.09
CA ASN A 279 -29.03 -4.04 -0.36
C ASN A 279 -27.68 -4.01 -1.10
N LEU A 280 -26.60 -3.76 -0.37
CA LEU A 280 -25.24 -3.71 -0.91
C LEU A 280 -24.48 -5.01 -0.71
N LEU A 281 -24.99 -5.92 0.12
CA LEU A 281 -24.43 -7.23 0.39
C LEU A 281 -25.34 -8.36 -0.14
N LEU A 282 -24.74 -9.41 -0.68
CA LEU A 282 -25.42 -10.55 -1.28
C LEU A 282 -25.86 -11.57 -0.24
N ASP A 283 -24.97 -11.87 0.71
CA ASP A 283 -25.08 -12.97 1.65
C ASP A 283 -24.67 -12.56 3.08
N GLY A 284 -24.64 -11.26 3.33
CA GLY A 284 -24.21 -10.67 4.59
C GLY A 284 -22.72 -10.32 4.66
N GLY A 285 -21.89 -10.78 3.72
CA GLY A 285 -20.45 -10.42 3.69
C GLY A 285 -19.93 -9.98 2.31
N HIS A 286 -20.45 -10.56 1.22
CA HIS A 286 -19.98 -10.24 -0.14
C HIS A 286 -20.79 -9.10 -0.76
N PRO A 287 -20.16 -8.11 -1.43
CA PRO A 287 -20.89 -7.06 -2.11
C PRO A 287 -21.76 -7.56 -3.28
N THR A 288 -22.92 -6.93 -3.50
CA THR A 288 -23.68 -7.03 -4.75
C THR A 288 -22.97 -6.25 -5.86
N HIS A 289 -23.44 -6.33 -7.11
CA HIS A 289 -22.91 -5.46 -8.19
C HIS A 289 -23.02 -3.98 -7.88
N LEU A 290 -24.10 -3.57 -7.19
CA LEU A 290 -24.24 -2.20 -6.71
C LEU A 290 -23.22 -1.91 -5.62
N GLY A 291 -23.04 -2.82 -4.67
CA GLY A 291 -22.02 -2.74 -3.61
C GLY A 291 -20.61 -2.56 -4.18
N TYR A 292 -20.18 -3.41 -5.12
CA TYR A 292 -18.87 -3.27 -5.78
C TYR A 292 -18.71 -1.96 -6.54
N ARG A 293 -19.76 -1.47 -7.20
CA ARG A 293 -19.73 -0.18 -7.88
C ARG A 293 -19.48 0.96 -6.90
N LEU A 294 -20.29 1.05 -5.83
CA LEU A 294 -20.17 2.10 -4.83
C LEU A 294 -18.84 2.04 -4.08
N LEU A 295 -18.39 0.82 -3.76
CA LEU A 295 -17.08 0.58 -3.18
C LEU A 295 -15.95 1.08 -4.10
N GLY A 296 -15.99 0.72 -5.38
CA GLY A 296 -15.03 1.19 -6.37
C GLY A 296 -15.02 2.71 -6.52
N GLU A 297 -16.19 3.35 -6.60
CA GLU A 297 -16.34 4.81 -6.67
C GLU A 297 -15.79 5.52 -5.41
N ALA A 298 -16.01 4.94 -4.22
CA ALA A 298 -15.44 5.44 -2.98
C ALA A 298 -13.90 5.35 -3.01
N LEU A 299 -13.34 4.23 -3.49
CA LEU A 299 -11.89 4.06 -3.61
C LEU A 299 -11.27 5.02 -4.64
N VAL A 300 -11.96 5.35 -5.74
CA VAL A 300 -11.51 6.42 -6.67
C VAL A 300 -11.30 7.72 -5.91
N LYS A 301 -12.28 8.11 -5.07
CA LYS A 301 -12.19 9.35 -4.27
C LYS A 301 -11.03 9.29 -3.29
N GLN A 302 -10.86 8.16 -2.59
CA GLN A 302 -9.78 7.97 -1.63
C GLN A 302 -8.38 8.01 -2.28
N LEU A 303 -8.25 7.51 -3.51
CA LEU A 303 -6.96 7.46 -4.24
C LEU A 303 -6.65 8.74 -5.03
N THR A 304 -7.61 9.64 -5.19
CA THR A 304 -7.43 10.88 -5.95
C THR A 304 -6.33 11.74 -5.33
N GLY A 305 -5.28 12.02 -6.11
CA GLY A 305 -4.11 12.78 -5.65
C GLY A 305 -3.17 12.02 -4.71
N LYS A 306 -3.41 10.73 -4.45
CA LYS A 306 -2.59 9.91 -3.53
C LYS A 306 -1.57 9.03 -4.24
N LEU A 307 -1.77 8.74 -5.53
CA LEU A 307 -0.84 7.95 -6.33
C LEU A 307 0.14 8.85 -7.08
N HIS A 308 1.44 8.60 -6.89
CA HIS A 308 2.54 9.41 -7.37
C HIS A 308 3.39 8.66 -8.40
N TRP A 309 3.54 9.31 -9.55
CA TRP A 309 4.15 8.73 -10.74
C TRP A 309 5.38 9.52 -11.16
N SER A 310 6.13 8.95 -12.10
CA SER A 310 7.21 9.66 -12.78
C SER A 310 6.71 10.96 -13.41
N GLY A 311 7.40 12.06 -13.15
CA GLY A 311 7.26 13.32 -13.90
C GLY A 311 8.29 13.41 -15.01
N TYR A 312 7.93 14.11 -16.09
CA TYR A 312 8.88 14.55 -17.11
C TYR A 312 9.53 15.86 -16.69
#